data_AF-A0A5J4NLT8-F1
#
_entry.id   AF-A0A5J4NLT8-F1
#
_cell.length_a   1.000
_cell.length_b   1.000
_cell.length_c   1.000
_cell.angle_alpha   90.00
_cell.angle_beta   90.00
_cell.angle_gamma   90.00
#
_symmetry.space_group_name_H-M   'P 1'
#
loop_
_entity.id
_entity.type
_entity.pdbx_description
1 polymer ?
#
loop_
_entity_poly.entity_id
_entity_poly.type
_entity_poly.pdbx_seq_one_letter_code
_entity_poly.pdbx_strand_id
1 'polypeptide(L)'
;MAVDNDTSENDSTSVRVAVRVRPQSSKEKLAMSQICTTVAPNTPQIILGKDSCFTFDCVFNIHSNQEQIFQSLAKPLIDGCMSGYNATILAYGQTGSGKTYTMGTGFDLGSPNLDAGIIPRAVQYLFSRISQCRSQAAAKHEPVPEFKVVAQFLEVLSLFQ
;
A
#
# COMPACT_ATOMS: atom_id res chain seq x y z
N MET A 1 19.77 -40.06 -3.72
CA MET A 1 20.07 -38.71 -3.21
C MET A 1 19.04 -37.78 -3.79
N ALA A 2 17.97 -37.51 -3.05
CA ALA A 2 17.02 -36.46 -3.42
C ALA A 2 17.65 -35.13 -2.98
N VAL A 3 17.74 -34.20 -3.91
CA VAL A 3 18.07 -32.80 -3.63
C VAL A 3 16.76 -32.12 -3.30
N ASP A 4 16.51 -31.94 -2.01
CA ASP A 4 15.46 -31.05 -1.52
C ASP A 4 15.89 -29.63 -1.88
N ASN A 5 15.28 -29.07 -2.93
CA ASN A 5 15.40 -27.66 -3.24
C ASN A 5 14.43 -26.89 -2.35
N ASP A 6 14.78 -26.78 -1.08
CA ASP A 6 14.10 -25.93 -0.12
C ASP A 6 14.46 -24.47 -0.47
N THR A 7 13.76 -23.93 -1.45
CA THR A 7 13.74 -22.48 -1.68
C THR A 7 12.96 -21.92 -0.52
N SER A 8 13.66 -21.58 0.56
CA SER A 8 13.12 -20.83 1.68
C SER A 8 12.64 -19.48 1.15
N GLU A 9 11.39 -19.43 0.72
CA GLU A 9 10.62 -18.19 0.71
C GLU A 9 10.75 -17.65 2.13
N ASN A 10 11.46 -16.54 2.27
CA ASN A 10 11.69 -15.91 3.54
C ASN A 10 10.33 -15.33 3.99
N ASP A 11 9.54 -16.18 4.65
CA ASP A 11 8.21 -15.92 5.17
C ASP A 11 8.35 -15.03 6.42
N SER A 12 8.98 -13.87 6.23
CA SER A 12 9.24 -12.92 7.28
C SER A 12 7.93 -12.23 7.62
N THR A 13 7.26 -12.75 8.64
CA THR A 13 6.07 -12.18 9.29
C THR A 13 6.33 -10.82 9.97
N SER A 14 7.52 -10.26 9.82
CA SER A 14 7.89 -8.95 10.33
C SER A 14 7.06 -7.83 9.68
N VAL A 15 6.77 -6.80 10.48
CA VAL A 15 6.15 -5.57 9.99
C VAL A 15 7.03 -4.97 8.90
N ARG A 16 6.44 -4.75 7.72
CA ARG A 16 7.10 -4.03 6.61
C ARG A 16 6.84 -2.54 6.73
N VAL A 17 7.88 -1.75 6.55
CA VAL A 17 7.86 -0.28 6.60
C VAL A 17 8.16 0.26 5.21
N ALA A 18 7.22 1.06 4.70
CA ALA A 18 7.37 1.76 3.44
C ALA A 18 7.37 3.27 3.66
N VAL A 19 8.28 3.98 2.98
CA VAL A 19 8.32 5.44 2.97
C VAL A 19 7.89 5.97 1.63
N ARG A 20 7.04 7.00 1.65
CA ARG A 20 6.59 7.71 0.45
C ARG A 20 6.94 9.19 0.55
N VAL A 21 7.71 9.67 -0.42
CA VAL A 21 8.00 11.10 -0.58
C VAL A 21 6.93 11.71 -1.50
N ARG A 22 6.20 12.71 -1.01
CA ARG A 22 5.24 13.45 -1.84
C ARG A 22 5.93 14.62 -2.57
N PRO A 23 5.39 15.05 -3.73
CA PRO A 23 5.78 16.32 -4.32
C PRO A 23 5.55 17.50 -3.36
N GLN A 24 6.32 18.57 -3.52
CA GLN A 24 6.08 19.83 -2.82
C GLN A 24 4.73 20.43 -3.22
N SER A 25 3.98 20.89 -2.22
CA SER A 25 2.73 21.61 -2.39
C SER A 25 2.96 23.02 -2.94
N SER A 26 1.92 23.64 -3.51
CA SER A 26 2.00 25.01 -4.03
C SER A 26 2.40 26.03 -2.95
N LYS A 27 1.96 25.82 -1.70
CA LYS A 27 2.32 26.69 -0.56
C LYS A 27 3.81 26.60 -0.22
N GLU A 28 4.39 25.39 -0.24
CA GLU A 28 5.83 25.18 0.00
C GLU A 28 6.69 25.76 -1.12
N LYS A 29 6.24 25.63 -2.38
CA LYS A 29 6.92 26.25 -3.52
C LYS A 29 6.91 27.78 -3.43
N LEU A 30 5.76 28.38 -3.08
CA LEU A 30 5.64 29.83 -2.93
C LEU A 30 6.48 30.36 -1.75
N ALA A 31 6.60 29.58 -0.69
CA ALA A 31 7.47 29.89 0.45
C ALA A 31 8.97 29.64 0.17
N MET A 32 9.34 29.20 -1.04
CA MET A 32 10.71 28.88 -1.44
C MET A 32 11.39 27.83 -0.52
N SER A 33 10.59 26.92 0.05
CA SER A 33 11.09 25.84 0.89
C SER A 33 12.00 24.92 0.09
N GLN A 34 13.17 24.63 0.64
CA GLN A 34 14.14 23.72 0.02
C GLN A 34 13.71 22.25 0.21
N ILE A 35 13.93 21.43 -0.82
CA ILE A 35 13.74 19.98 -0.73
C ILE A 35 14.89 19.42 0.12
N CYS A 36 14.55 18.72 1.19
CA CYS A 36 15.53 18.10 2.09
C CYS A 36 15.59 16.57 1.99
N THR A 37 14.80 15.96 1.11
CA THR A 37 14.71 14.50 0.95
C THR A 37 15.17 14.06 -0.44
N THR A 38 15.98 13.00 -0.48
CA THR A 38 16.43 12.36 -1.72
C THR A 38 16.29 10.85 -1.58
N VAL A 39 15.85 10.17 -2.63
CA VAL A 39 15.83 8.70 -2.69
C VAL A 39 17.12 8.23 -3.34
N ALA A 40 17.85 7.34 -2.67
CA ALA A 40 19.09 6.80 -3.20
C ALA A 40 18.80 5.91 -4.43
N PRO A 41 19.60 6.00 -5.51
CA PRO A 41 19.42 5.14 -6.68
C PRO A 41 19.58 3.66 -6.32
N ASN A 42 18.71 2.80 -6.87
CA ASN A 42 18.80 1.33 -6.78
C ASN A 42 18.84 0.74 -5.36
N THR A 43 18.51 1.52 -4.33
CA THR A 43 18.47 1.05 -2.94
C THR A 43 17.22 1.60 -2.25
N PRO A 44 16.62 0.88 -1.30
CA PRO A 44 15.44 1.35 -0.59
C PRO A 44 15.86 2.30 0.55
N GLN A 45 16.58 3.37 0.20
CA GLN A 45 17.14 4.33 1.16
C GLN A 45 16.65 5.76 0.90
N ILE A 46 16.33 6.45 1.99
CA ILE A 46 16.03 7.88 2.04
C ILE A 46 17.20 8.62 2.66
N ILE A 47 17.67 9.65 1.97
CA ILE A 47 18.67 10.60 2.45
C ILE A 47 17.94 11.88 2.87
N LEU A 48 18.14 12.29 4.12
CA LEU A 48 17.63 13.53 4.69
C LEU A 48 18.79 14.50 4.94
N GLY A 49 18.77 15.65 4.27
CA GLY A 49 19.86 16.62 4.34
C GLY A 49 21.16 16.07 3.74
N LYS A 50 22.28 16.29 4.44
CA LYS A 50 23.62 15.89 3.95
C LYS A 50 24.13 14.57 4.56
N ASP A 51 23.72 14.24 5.78
CA ASP A 51 24.43 13.23 6.59
C ASP A 51 23.53 12.14 7.17
N SER A 52 22.20 12.16 6.93
CA SER A 52 21.28 11.17 7.48
C SER A 52 20.71 10.26 6.40
N CYS A 53 21.00 8.97 6.49
CA CYS A 53 20.49 7.95 5.57
C CYS A 53 19.70 6.88 6.35
N PHE A 54 18.51 6.54 5.86
CA PHE A 54 17.61 5.57 6.48
C PHE A 54 17.21 4.51 5.47
N THR A 55 17.23 3.24 5.87
CA THR A 55 16.85 2.10 5.03
C THR A 55 15.47 1.59 5.43
N PHE A 56 14.63 1.28 4.45
CA PHE A 56 13.28 0.75 4.63
C PHE A 56 13.07 -0.46 3.73
N ASP A 57 11.94 -1.16 3.87
CA ASP A 57 11.59 -2.26 2.96
C ASP A 57 11.21 -1.75 1.57
N CYS A 58 10.58 -0.58 1.51
CA CYS A 58 10.16 0.08 0.27
C CYS A 58 10.33 1.60 0.37
N VAL A 59 10.84 2.22 -0.70
CA VAL A 59 10.93 3.67 -0.81
C VAL A 59 10.29 4.14 -2.12
N PHE A 60 9.28 4.98 -2.00
CA PHE A 60 8.55 5.60 -3.11
C PHE A 60 8.96 7.06 -3.23
N ASN A 61 9.44 7.44 -4.41
CA ASN A 61 9.84 8.82 -4.71
C ASN A 61 8.63 9.66 -5.15
N ILE A 62 8.89 10.93 -5.48
CA ILE A 62 7.85 11.89 -5.90
C ILE A 62 7.14 11.52 -7.22
N HIS A 63 7.70 10.58 -7.99
CA HIS A 63 7.16 10.10 -9.26
C HIS A 63 6.40 8.78 -9.13
N SER A 64 6.45 8.15 -7.95
CA SER A 64 5.73 6.91 -7.68
C SER A 64 4.21 7.18 -7.65
N ASN A 65 3.50 6.54 -8.57
CA ASN A 65 2.06 6.70 -8.69
C ASN A 65 1.29 5.76 -7.74
N GLN A 66 -0.03 5.98 -7.63
CA GLN A 66 -0.89 5.22 -6.72
C GLN A 66 -0.97 3.73 -7.06
N GLU A 67 -0.91 3.39 -8.35
CA GLU A 67 -0.94 2.00 -8.82
C GLU A 67 0.33 1.25 -8.39
N GLN A 68 1.51 1.85 -8.57
CA GLN A 68 2.78 1.26 -8.13
C GLN A 68 2.79 1.00 -6.63
N ILE A 69 2.29 1.95 -5.84
CA ILE A 69 2.18 1.81 -4.38
C ILE A 69 1.22 0.67 -4.01
N PHE A 70 0.06 0.60 -4.69
CA PHE A 70 -0.91 -0.47 -4.48
C PHE A 70 -0.34 -1.86 -4.80
N GLN A 71 0.29 -2.01 -5.97
CA GLN A 71 0.90 -3.26 -6.42
C GLN A 71 1.99 -3.75 -5.46
N SER A 72 2.80 -2.84 -4.95
CA SER A 72 3.90 -3.18 -4.03
C SER A 72 3.43 -3.51 -2.61
N LEU A 73 2.49 -2.72 -2.06
CA LEU A 73 2.12 -2.80 -0.64
C LEU A 73 0.87 -3.63 -0.39
N ALA A 74 -0.23 -3.34 -1.10
CA ALA A 74 -1.56 -3.82 -0.76
C ALA A 74 -1.93 -5.10 -1.49
N LYS A 75 -1.56 -5.24 -2.76
CA LYS A 75 -1.82 -6.45 -3.54
C LYS A 75 -1.35 -7.75 -2.83
N PRO A 76 -0.07 -7.89 -2.40
CA PRO A 76 0.38 -9.13 -1.74
C PRO A 76 -0.36 -9.40 -0.43
N LEU A 77 -0.79 -8.35 0.27
CA LEU A 77 -1.58 -8.49 1.49
C LEU A 77 -2.98 -9.02 1.21
N ILE A 78 -3.63 -8.55 0.14
CA ILE A 78 -4.93 -9.08 -0.30
C ILE A 78 -4.79 -10.53 -0.76
N ASP A 79 -3.69 -10.85 -1.44
CA ASP A 79 -3.38 -12.22 -1.83
C ASP A 79 -3.28 -13.14 -0.59
N GLY A 80 -2.62 -12.66 0.48
CA GLY A 80 -2.59 -13.34 1.78
C GLY A 80 -3.96 -13.46 2.47
N CYS A 81 -4.81 -12.43 2.40
CA CYS A 81 -6.19 -12.50 2.90
C CYS A 81 -7.00 -13.59 2.22
N MET A 82 -6.82 -13.78 0.91
CA MET A 82 -7.49 -14.87 0.17
C MET A 82 -7.01 -16.26 0.62
N SER A 83 -5.84 -16.35 1.24
CA SER A 83 -5.29 -17.57 1.85
C SER A 83 -5.64 -17.71 3.35
N GLY A 84 -6.46 -16.82 3.91
CA GLY A 84 -6.92 -16.89 5.29
C GLY A 84 -6.10 -16.09 6.31
N TYR A 85 -5.15 -15.26 5.86
CA TYR A 85 -4.33 -14.43 6.76
C TYR A 85 -4.95 -13.04 6.99
N ASN A 86 -4.70 -12.46 8.16
CA ASN A 86 -5.08 -11.08 8.42
C ASN A 86 -4.05 -10.12 7.81
N ALA A 87 -4.53 -9.01 7.24
CA ALA A 87 -3.69 -7.92 6.75
C ALA A 87 -4.07 -6.59 7.38
N THR A 88 -3.08 -5.72 7.58
CA THR A 88 -3.30 -4.36 8.07
C THR A 88 -2.31 -3.41 7.41
N ILE A 89 -2.81 -2.25 6.95
CA ILE A 89 -2.00 -1.16 6.40
C ILE A 89 -2.32 0.10 7.20
N LEU A 90 -1.27 0.73 7.75
CA LEU A 90 -1.39 2.00 8.47
C LEU A 90 -0.60 3.07 7.71
N ALA A 91 -1.23 4.22 7.49
CA ALA A 91 -0.55 5.40 6.96
C ALA A 91 -0.17 6.34 8.10
N TYR A 92 1.11 6.61 8.26
CA TYR A 92 1.66 7.46 9.32
C TYR A 92 2.43 8.67 8.76
N GLY A 93 2.46 9.78 9.50
CA GLY A 93 3.17 11.00 9.14
C GLY A 93 2.46 12.28 9.58
N GLN A 94 3.11 13.44 9.43
CA GLN A 94 2.56 14.74 9.83
C GLN A 94 1.30 15.15 9.04
N THR A 95 0.55 16.15 9.53
CA THR A 95 -0.53 16.77 8.77
C THR A 95 -0.02 17.32 7.43
N GLY A 96 -0.76 17.06 6.36
CA GLY A 96 -0.35 17.43 5.00
C GLY A 96 0.71 16.53 4.36
N SER A 97 1.15 15.43 4.99
CA SER A 97 2.14 14.51 4.39
C SER A 97 1.59 13.62 3.26
N GLY A 98 0.27 13.56 3.07
CA GLY A 98 -0.37 12.75 2.03
C GLY A 98 -0.94 11.41 2.48
N LYS A 99 -1.16 11.19 3.78
CA LYS A 99 -1.81 9.96 4.32
C LYS A 99 -3.17 9.67 3.66
N THR A 100 -4.08 10.64 3.70
CA THR A 100 -5.44 10.55 3.11
C THR A 100 -5.38 10.31 1.60
N TYR A 101 -4.45 10.96 0.90
CA TYR A 101 -4.23 10.76 -0.54
C TYR A 101 -3.72 9.34 -0.84
N THR A 102 -2.80 8.83 -0.03
CA THR A 102 -2.25 7.46 -0.19
C THR A 102 -3.31 6.39 0.06
N MET A 103 -4.06 6.51 1.16
CA MET A 103 -5.12 5.55 1.48
C MET A 103 -6.35 5.68 0.58
N GLY A 104 -6.61 6.86 0.03
CA GLY A 104 -7.77 7.12 -0.82
C GLY A 104 -9.06 7.28 -0.03
N THR A 105 -9.02 7.79 1.20
CA THR A 105 -10.21 8.04 2.04
C THR A 105 -10.90 9.38 1.74
N GLY A 106 -10.22 10.33 1.10
CA GLY A 106 -10.77 11.63 0.71
C GLY A 106 -11.35 11.62 -0.70
N PHE A 107 -11.94 10.51 -1.15
CA PHE A 107 -12.31 10.29 -2.54
C PHE A 107 -13.62 11.00 -2.90
N ASP A 108 -13.58 11.85 -3.92
CA ASP A 108 -14.77 12.30 -4.65
C ASP A 108 -15.09 11.31 -5.77
N LEU A 109 -16.36 10.88 -5.87
CA LEU A 109 -16.86 9.90 -6.86
C LEU A 109 -16.58 10.28 -8.34
N GLY A 110 -16.09 11.49 -8.62
CA GLY A 110 -15.74 11.99 -9.95
C GLY A 110 -14.24 12.07 -10.26
N SER A 111 -13.34 11.62 -9.37
CA SER A 111 -11.89 11.68 -9.62
C SER A 111 -11.44 10.61 -10.63
N PRO A 112 -10.53 10.92 -11.57
CA PRO A 112 -10.00 9.93 -12.50
C PRO A 112 -9.39 8.74 -11.74
N ASN A 113 -9.68 7.51 -12.21
CA ASN A 113 -9.21 6.24 -11.63
C ASN A 113 -7.69 6.17 -11.39
N LEU A 114 -6.89 7.02 -12.04
CA LEU A 114 -5.43 7.10 -11.87
C LEU A 114 -5.02 7.58 -10.47
N ASP A 115 -5.81 8.45 -9.84
CA ASP A 115 -5.51 9.00 -8.51
C ASP A 115 -6.11 8.19 -7.35
N ALA A 116 -6.89 7.14 -7.66
CA ALA A 116 -7.46 6.25 -6.66
C ALA A 116 -6.37 5.68 -5.74
N GLY A 117 -6.58 5.78 -4.43
CA GLY A 117 -5.65 5.29 -3.42
C GLY A 117 -5.77 3.80 -3.13
N ILE A 118 -5.13 3.37 -2.04
CA ILE A 118 -5.06 1.95 -1.66
C ILE A 118 -6.43 1.33 -1.45
N ILE A 119 -7.34 1.97 -0.71
CA ILE A 119 -8.64 1.41 -0.34
C ILE A 119 -9.52 1.10 -1.56
N PRO A 120 -9.82 2.05 -2.49
CA PRO A 120 -10.66 1.74 -3.64
C PRO A 120 -10.04 0.67 -4.54
N ARG A 121 -8.71 0.69 -4.76
CA ARG A 121 -8.02 -0.36 -5.52
C ARG A 121 -8.08 -1.72 -4.83
N ALA A 122 -7.94 -1.75 -3.50
CA ALA A 122 -8.02 -2.97 -2.71
C ALA A 122 -9.40 -3.62 -2.79
N VAL A 123 -10.47 -2.81 -2.70
CA VAL A 123 -11.85 -3.31 -2.85
C VAL A 123 -12.05 -3.90 -4.24
N GLN A 124 -11.67 -3.18 -5.30
CA GLN A 124 -11.78 -3.67 -6.67
C GLN A 124 -11.01 -5.00 -6.87
N TYR A 125 -9.78 -5.05 -6.36
CA TYR A 125 -8.93 -6.22 -6.49
C TYR A 125 -9.43 -7.43 -5.69
N LEU A 126 -9.94 -7.22 -4.48
CA LEU A 126 -10.56 -8.26 -3.66
C LEU A 126 -11.74 -8.92 -4.39
N PHE A 127 -12.65 -8.13 -4.98
CA PHE A 127 -13.77 -8.67 -5.73
C PHE A 127 -13.34 -9.36 -7.03
N SER A 128 -12.27 -8.89 -7.67
CA SER A 128 -11.65 -9.60 -8.80
C SER A 128 -11.12 -10.98 -8.38
N ARG A 129 -10.43 -11.07 -7.24
CA ARG A 129 -9.91 -12.33 -6.69
C ARG A 129 -11.03 -13.30 -6.32
N ILE A 130 -12.09 -12.83 -5.68
CA ILE A 130 -13.28 -13.64 -5.35
C ILE A 130 -13.88 -14.22 -6.64
N SER A 131 -14.08 -13.40 -7.66
CA SER A 131 -14.61 -13.83 -8.96
C SER A 131 -13.72 -14.88 -9.60
N GLN A 132 -12.41 -14.66 -9.61
CA GLN A 132 -11.43 -15.59 -10.16
C GLN A 132 -11.45 -16.95 -9.42
N CYS A 133 -11.47 -16.96 -8.09
CA CYS A 133 -11.54 -18.19 -7.29
C CYS A 133 -12.80 -19.00 -7.63
N ARG A 134 -13.96 -18.33 -7.76
CA ARG A 134 -15.22 -19.00 -8.14
C ARG A 134 -15.13 -19.62 -9.53
N SER A 135 -14.63 -18.88 -10.52
CA SER A 135 -14.46 -19.38 -11.89
C SER A 135 -13.48 -20.55 -11.97
N GLN A 136 -12.40 -20.52 -11.19
CA GLN A 136 -11.42 -21.60 -11.13
C GLN A 136 -11.99 -22.88 -10.50
N ALA A 137 -12.72 -22.77 -9.39
CA ALA A 137 -13.38 -23.92 -8.78
C ALA A 137 -14.39 -24.56 -9.73
N ALA A 138 -15.21 -23.74 -10.41
CA ALA A 138 -16.15 -24.22 -11.42
C ALA A 138 -15.46 -24.94 -12.58
N ALA A 139 -14.35 -24.40 -13.09
CA ALA A 139 -13.57 -25.04 -14.16
C ALA A 139 -12.95 -26.38 -13.72
N LYS A 140 -12.56 -26.51 -12.45
CA LYS A 140 -12.01 -27.73 -11.87
C LYS A 140 -13.06 -28.74 -11.40
N HIS A 141 -14.35 -28.44 -11.54
CA HIS A 141 -15.45 -29.24 -10.98
C HIS A 141 -15.33 -29.42 -9.45
N GLU A 142 -14.72 -28.44 -8.78
CA GLU A 142 -14.61 -28.34 -7.32
C GLU A 142 -15.81 -27.56 -6.76
N PRO A 143 -16.17 -27.77 -5.47
CA PRO A 143 -17.21 -26.98 -4.83
C PRO A 143 -16.85 -25.48 -4.86
N VAL A 144 -17.77 -24.66 -5.37
CA VAL A 144 -17.55 -23.21 -5.50
C VAL A 144 -17.54 -22.57 -4.11
N PRO A 145 -16.49 -21.84 -3.73
CA PRO A 145 -16.42 -21.19 -2.42
C PRO A 145 -17.44 -20.06 -2.27
N GLU A 146 -18.08 -20.02 -1.10
CA GLU A 146 -18.93 -18.91 -0.68
C GLU A 146 -18.08 -17.86 0.06
N PHE A 147 -18.30 -16.58 -0.27
CA PHE A 147 -17.59 -15.47 0.35
C PHE A 147 -18.62 -14.50 0.94
N LYS A 148 -18.40 -14.11 2.19
CA LYS A 148 -19.16 -13.06 2.87
C LYS A 148 -18.22 -11.89 3.15
N VAL A 149 -18.48 -10.74 2.54
CA VAL A 149 -17.69 -9.51 2.73
C VAL A 149 -18.48 -8.53 3.59
N VAL A 150 -17.86 -8.05 4.67
CA VAL A 150 -18.43 -7.05 5.59
C VAL A 150 -17.42 -5.92 5.75
N ALA A 151 -17.89 -4.68 5.70
CA ALA A 151 -17.07 -3.49 5.89
C ALA A 151 -17.59 -2.68 7.09
N GLN A 152 -16.66 -2.10 7.84
CA GLN A 152 -16.94 -1.21 8.96
C GLN A 152 -15.98 -0.02 8.88
N PHE A 153 -16.45 1.17 9.24
CA PHE A 153 -15.67 2.39 9.28
C PHE A 153 -15.75 3.02 10.68
N LEU A 154 -14.59 3.35 11.24
CA LEU A 154 -14.47 3.96 12.56
C LEU A 154 -13.54 5.19 12.46
N GLU A 155 -13.96 6.28 13.08
CA GLU A 155 -13.15 7.47 13.25
C GLU A 155 -12.88 7.69 14.75
N VAL A 156 -11.61 7.87 15.11
CA VAL A 156 -11.20 8.13 16.50
C VAL A 156 -10.82 9.60 16.60
N LEU A 157 -11.67 10.38 17.26
CA LEU A 157 -11.44 11.80 17.53
C LEU A 157 -11.19 12.00 19.02
N SER A 158 -9.98 12.40 19.40
CA SER A 158 -9.72 12.89 20.75
C SER A 158 -10.06 14.37 20.82
N LEU A 159 -11.19 14.71 21.46
CA LEU A 159 -11.47 16.08 21.86
C LEU A 159 -10.52 16.45 23.00
N PHE A 160 -9.52 17.27 22.72
CA PHE A 160 -8.77 17.94 23.78
C PHE A 160 -9.68 19.03 24.37
N GLN A 161 -10.09 18.86 25.63
CA GLN A 161 -10.62 19.93 26.48
C GLN A 161 -9.47 20.74 27.09
#